data_AF-A0A6P8LCE8-F1
#
_entry.id   AF-A0A6P8LCE8-F1
#
_cell.length_a   1.000
_cell.length_b   1.000
_cell.length_c   1.000
_cell.angle_alpha   90.00
_cell.angle_beta   90.00
_cell.angle_gamma   90.00
#
_symmetry.space_group_name_H-M   'P 1'
#
loop_
_entity.id
_entity.type
_entity.pdbx_description
1 polymer ?
#
loop_
_entity_poly.entity_id
_entity_poly.type
_entity_poly.pdbx_seq_one_letter_code
_entity_poly.pdbx_strand_id
1 'polypeptide(L)'
;MNGFVEGATFESIVHYVLKNMKITQARAGYLVMEVLKAGVSLGRIKKTPRGTYILATDKPSSITHNIKEPHFSDDSDYDVSSGDSS
;
A
#
# COMPACT_ATOMS: atom_id res chain seq x y z
N MET A 1 10.92 -14.52 -14.36
CA MET A 1 9.61 -14.45 -15.07
C MET A 1 9.16 -12.99 -15.09
N ASN A 2 9.47 -12.26 -16.15
CA ASN A 2 9.00 -10.88 -16.31
C ASN A 2 7.59 -10.94 -16.91
N GLY A 3 6.61 -11.24 -16.07
CA GLY A 3 5.20 -11.15 -16.47
C GLY A 3 4.91 -9.69 -16.78
N PHE A 4 4.79 -9.35 -18.06
CA PHE A 4 4.20 -8.09 -18.47
C PHE A 4 2.78 -8.08 -17.89
N VAL A 5 2.58 -7.38 -16.78
CA VAL A 5 1.24 -7.17 -16.24
C VAL A 5 0.54 -6.25 -17.23
N GLU A 6 -0.22 -6.85 -18.14
CA GLU A 6 -1.02 -6.13 -19.11
C GLU A 6 -2.11 -5.38 -18.36
N GLY A 7 -1.94 -4.07 -18.20
CA GLY A 7 -2.93 -3.21 -17.57
C GLY A 7 -4.19 -3.05 -18.43
N ALA A 8 -5.28 -2.57 -17.83
CA ALA A 8 -6.54 -2.36 -18.53
C ALA A 8 -6.49 -1.08 -19.40
N THR A 9 -7.07 -1.12 -20.60
CA THR A 9 -7.24 0.09 -21.42
C THR A 9 -8.40 0.92 -20.91
N PHE A 10 -8.44 2.21 -21.24
CA PHE A 10 -9.60 3.06 -20.92
C PHE A 10 -10.90 2.47 -21.48
N GLU A 11 -10.85 2.00 -22.73
CA GLU A 11 -12.00 1.41 -23.42
C GLU A 11 -12.50 0.14 -22.72
N SER A 12 -11.61 -0.75 -22.29
CA SER A 12 -12.04 -1.99 -21.61
C SER A 12 -12.69 -1.69 -20.25
N ILE A 13 -12.21 -0.67 -19.53
CA ILE A 13 -12.81 -0.21 -18.28
C ILE A 13 -14.20 0.40 -18.54
N VAL A 14 -14.34 1.25 -19.56
CA VAL A 14 -15.64 1.83 -19.94
C VAL A 14 -16.63 0.73 -20.33
N HIS A 15 -16.19 -0.25 -21.12
CA HIS A 15 -17.02 -1.39 -21.50
C HIS A 15 -17.47 -2.19 -20.27
N TYR A 16 -16.55 -2.45 -19.33
CA TYR A 16 -16.90 -3.10 -18.07
C TYR A 16 -17.97 -2.31 -17.29
N VAL A 17 -17.82 -0.99 -17.18
CA VAL A 17 -18.80 -0.14 -16.49
C VAL A 17 -20.17 -0.22 -17.19
N LEU A 18 -20.23 -0.13 -18.51
CA LEU A 18 -21.49 -0.23 -19.27
C LEU A 18 -22.17 -1.59 -19.10
N LYS A 19 -21.38 -2.68 -19.04
CA LYS A 19 -21.92 -4.02 -18.81
C LYS A 19 -22.58 -4.16 -17.43
N ASN A 20 -22.12 -3.41 -16.44
CA ASN A 20 -22.56 -3.55 -15.04
C ASN A 20 -23.48 -2.40 -14.55
N MET A 21 -23.61 -1.32 -15.32
CA MET A 21 -24.38 -0.14 -14.93
C MET A 21 -25.33 0.30 -16.05
N LYS A 22 -26.55 0.70 -15.68
CA LYS A 22 -27.55 1.23 -16.62
C LYS A 22 -27.30 2.72 -16.92
N ILE A 23 -26.18 3.03 -17.57
CA ILE A 23 -25.80 4.40 -17.93
C ILE A 23 -25.37 4.50 -19.40
N THR A 24 -25.32 5.72 -19.94
CA THR A 24 -24.90 5.95 -21.33
C THR A 24 -23.38 5.84 -21.49
N GLN A 25 -22.92 5.54 -22.71
CA GLN A 25 -21.49 5.47 -23.04
C GLN A 25 -20.75 6.78 -22.73
N ALA A 26 -21.34 7.93 -23.05
CA ALA A 26 -20.76 9.23 -22.71
C ALA A 26 -20.61 9.42 -21.19
N ARG A 27 -21.63 9.00 -20.42
CA ARG A 27 -21.59 9.11 -18.95
C ARG A 27 -20.56 8.16 -18.35
N ALA A 28 -20.48 6.93 -18.83
CA ALA A 28 -19.47 5.96 -18.41
C ALA A 28 -18.05 6.48 -18.70
N GLY A 29 -17.80 6.98 -19.91
CA GLY A 29 -16.51 7.55 -20.30
C GLY A 29 -16.10 8.71 -19.39
N TYR A 30 -17.02 9.64 -19.12
CA TYR A 30 -16.77 10.76 -18.20
C TYR A 30 -16.41 10.27 -16.79
N LEU A 31 -17.23 9.40 -16.20
CA LEU A 31 -17.02 8.92 -14.83
C LEU A 31 -15.71 8.12 -14.70
N VAL A 32 -15.42 7.25 -15.66
CA VAL A 32 -14.16 6.48 -15.68
C VAL A 32 -12.96 7.42 -15.74
N MET A 33 -13.01 8.46 -16.58
CA MET A 33 -11.92 9.44 -16.67
C MET A 33 -11.67 10.15 -15.33
N GLU A 34 -12.74 10.61 -14.66
CA GLU A 34 -12.62 11.31 -13.38
C GLU A 34 -12.07 10.40 -12.28
N VAL A 35 -12.54 9.14 -12.21
CA VAL A 35 -12.03 8.14 -11.26
C VAL A 35 -10.56 7.81 -11.53
N LEU A 36 -10.15 7.67 -12.79
CA LEU A 36 -8.76 7.39 -13.14
C LEU A 36 -7.84 8.56 -12.78
N LYS A 37 -8.24 9.81 -13.05
CA LYS A 37 -7.48 11.00 -12.64
C LYS A 37 -7.31 11.06 -11.12
N ALA A 38 -8.39 10.83 -10.38
CA ALA A 38 -8.35 10.81 -8.92
C ALA A 38 -7.46 9.67 -8.40
N GLY A 39 -7.62 8.46 -8.93
CA GLY A 39 -6.83 7.30 -8.55
C GLY A 39 -5.34 7.47 -8.83
N VAL A 40 -4.97 8.12 -9.94
CA VAL A 40 -3.57 8.49 -10.25
C VAL A 40 -3.04 9.53 -9.27
N SER A 41 -3.83 10.57 -8.98
CA SER A 41 -3.44 11.63 -8.04
C SER A 41 -3.25 11.10 -6.61
N LEU A 42 -4.04 10.09 -6.22
CA LEU A 42 -3.94 9.41 -4.94
C LEU A 42 -2.88 8.30 -4.90
N GLY A 43 -2.17 8.05 -6.00
CA GLY A 43 -1.18 6.97 -6.09
C GLY A 43 -1.75 5.55 -6.06
N ARG A 44 -3.08 5.38 -6.11
CA ARG A 44 -3.76 4.07 -6.09
C ARG A 44 -3.82 3.42 -7.48
N ILE A 45 -3.69 4.21 -8.53
CA ILE A 45 -3.69 3.76 -9.92
C ILE A 45 -2.43 4.29 -10.59
N LYS A 46 -1.75 3.45 -11.36
CA LYS A 46 -0.63 3.85 -12.21
C LYS A 46 -1.04 3.77 -13.67
N LYS A 47 -0.85 4.87 -14.39
CA LYS A 47 -0.94 4.89 -15.85
C LYS A 47 0.40 4.43 -16.43
N THR A 48 0.38 3.43 -17.29
CA THR A 48 1.58 2.90 -17.95
C THR A 48 1.95 3.76 -19.17
N PRO A 49 3.20 3.69 -19.66
CA PRO A 49 3.59 4.35 -20.90
C PRO A 49 2.80 3.88 -22.13
N ARG A 50 2.21 2.68 -22.07
CA ARG A 50 1.34 2.12 -23.13
C ARG A 50 -0.10 2.64 -23.07
N GLY A 51 -0.41 3.55 -22.15
CA GLY A 51 -1.75 4.12 -21.99
C GLY A 51 -2.75 3.21 -21.25
N THR A 52 -2.27 2.13 -20.63
CA THR A 52 -3.09 1.25 -19.79
C THR A 52 -3.02 1.65 -18.32
N TYR A 53 -3.94 1.14 -17.51
CA TYR A 53 -4.08 1.45 -16.10
C TYR A 53 -3.91 0.17 -15.27
N ILE A 54 -3.11 0.25 -14.21
CA ILE A 54 -2.91 -0.82 -13.24
C ILE A 54 -3.17 -0.30 -11.83
N LEU A 55 -3.65 -1.16 -10.94
CA LEU A 55 -3.70 -0.84 -9.52
C LEU A 55 -2.28 -0.77 -8.97
N ALA A 56 -2.01 0.23 -8.14
CA ALA A 56 -0.83 0.23 -7.32
C ALA A 56 -0.98 -0.90 -6.29
N THR A 57 -0.04 -1.83 -6.26
CA THR A 57 0.00 -2.84 -5.21
C THR A 57 0.56 -2.18 -3.96
N ASP A 58 -0.28 -1.97 -2.96
CA ASP A 58 0.13 -1.72 -1.59
C ASP A 58 0.76 -3.00 -1.05
N LYS A 59 1.97 -3.35 -1.50
CA LYS A 59 2.81 -4.19 -0.64
C LYS A 59 3.19 -3.29 0.51
N PRO A 60 2.73 -3.52 1.76
CA PRO A 60 3.45 -2.95 2.89
C PRO A 60 4.89 -3.40 2.68
N SER A 61 5.82 -2.45 2.53
CA SER A 61 7.25 -2.73 2.62
C SER A 61 7.41 -3.62 3.83
N SER A 62 7.84 -4.87 3.62
CA SER A 62 7.89 -5.88 4.68
C SER A 62 8.49 -5.21 5.90
N ILE A 63 7.68 -5.00 6.92
CA ILE A 63 8.15 -4.44 8.16
C ILE A 63 8.99 -5.57 8.77
N THR A 64 10.29 -5.55 8.47
CA THR A 64 11.29 -6.41 9.08
C THR A 64 11.57 -5.84 10.47
N HIS A 65 10.58 -5.84 11.36
CA HIS A 65 10.84 -5.61 12.78
C HIS A 65 11.54 -6.86 13.31
N ASN A 66 12.87 -6.84 13.34
CA ASN A 66 13.63 -7.75 14.18
C ASN A 66 13.31 -7.36 15.63
N ILE A 67 12.31 -8.02 16.20
CA ILE A 67 12.07 -8.00 17.65
C ILE A 67 13.31 -8.63 18.28
N LYS A 68 14.22 -7.81 18.78
CA LYS A 68 15.35 -8.27 19.57
C LYS A 68 14.83 -8.53 20.99
N GLU A 69 15.09 -9.71 21.55
CA GLU A 69 14.69 -10.01 22.92
C GLU A 69 15.25 -8.95 23.90
N PRO A 70 14.47 -8.54 24.90
CA PRO A 70 14.94 -7.58 25.89
C PRO A 70 16.09 -8.18 26.69
N HIS A 71 17.27 -7.56 26.59
CA HIS A 71 18.41 -7.87 27.47
C HIS A 71 18.17 -7.15 28.79
N PHE A 72 17.79 -7.90 29.82
CA PHE A 72 17.80 -7.41 31.19
C PHE A 72 19.22 -7.60 31.72
N SER A 73 19.92 -6.51 32.00
CA SER A 73 21.19 -6.56 32.73
C SER A 73 20.86 -6.66 34.21
N ASP A 74 21.18 -7.79 34.82
CA ASP A 74 21.01 -8.06 36.26
C ASP A 74 22.28 -7.66 37.02
N ASP A 75 22.65 -6.38 36.96
CA ASP A 75 23.81 -5.85 37.69
C ASP A 75 23.35 -4.74 38.64
N SER A 76 22.81 -5.14 39.79
CA SER A 76 22.83 -4.29 40.97
C SER A 76 23.24 -5.12 42.18
N ASP A 77 24.55 -5.34 42.32
CA ASP A 77 25.17 -5.73 43.59
C ASP A 77 25.10 -4.52 44.54
N TYR A 78 24.20 -4.56 45.52
CA TYR A 78 24.21 -3.66 46.66
C TYR A 78 24.85 -4.37 47.86
N ASP A 79 26.14 -4.15 48.05
CA ASP A 79 26.86 -4.50 49.28
C ASP A 79 26.45 -3.54 50.40
N VAL A 80 25.57 -4.00 51.29
CA VAL A 80 25.16 -3.27 52.49
C VAL A 80 26.11 -3.60 53.66
N SER A 81 27.30 -3.00 53.65
CA SER A 81 28.14 -2.92 54.84
C SER A 81 27.48 -2.00 55.87
N SER A 82 26.69 -2.59 56.76
CA SER A 82 26.11 -1.90 57.92
C SER A 82 27.17 -1.88 59.03
N GLY A 83 28.01 -0.85 59.01
CA GLY A 83 28.80 -0.48 60.19
C GLY A 83 27.87 0.12 61.23
N ASP A 84 27.66 -0.58 62.34
CA ASP A 84 27.11 0.03 63.55
C ASP A 84 28.24 0.27 64.57
N SER A 85 28.12 1.41 65.22
CA SER A 85 29.16 2.11 65.95
C SER A 85 28.99 1.95 67.46
N SER A 86 30.14 1.97 68.17
CA SER A 86 30.36 2.26 69.60
C SER A 86 30.11 1.15 70.62
#